data_AF-A0A1B7MNT0-F1
#
_entry.id   AF-A0A1B7MNT0-F1
#
_cell.length_a   1.000
_cell.length_b   1.000
_cell.length_c   1.000
_cell.angle_alpha   90.00
_cell.angle_beta   90.00
_cell.angle_gamma   90.00
#
_symmetry.space_group_name_H-M   'P 1'
#
loop_
_entity.id
_entity.type
_entity.pdbx_description
1 polymer ?
#
loop_
_entity_poly.entity_id
_entity_poly.type
_entity_poly.pdbx_seq_one_letter_code
_entity_poly.pdbx_strand_id
1 'polypeptide(L)'
;MTMDARKAKMEELRAKMRSSTKANRTSLIEESARAKMTARDAARLERQRKLAETLRTQAEAEERGEDVERQKNWEWTIEENENWEKKKARKARRADYEFHDDAHAARRRYKKDLDLIKPDLAAYSRQKEVVLGLAPGSLASSGSNTPSTSSALTSFDPSGGQVVTTAEQRMAAESFYRDANTLLYADNKPTEDAIDRVVGKINRDIDKKGKFSRKRLNEDEGDITYINERNRVFNKKIARYYDKYTSEIRASFERGTAL
;
A
#
# COMPACT_ATOMS: atom_id res chain seq x y z
N MET A 1 18.62 -69.84 4.09
CA MET A 1 18.93 -68.62 3.32
C MET A 1 20.11 -68.91 2.41
N THR A 2 19.88 -69.02 1.10
CA THR A 2 20.94 -69.24 0.11
C THR A 2 21.87 -68.02 0.03
N MET A 3 23.12 -68.21 -0.41
CA MET A 3 24.09 -67.11 -0.53
C MET A 3 23.60 -66.00 -1.46
N ASP A 4 22.85 -66.35 -2.49
CA ASP A 4 22.29 -65.39 -3.44
C ASP A 4 21.15 -64.56 -2.84
N ALA A 5 20.30 -65.16 -2.00
CA ALA A 5 19.29 -64.41 -1.24
C ALA A 5 19.91 -63.43 -0.24
N ARG A 6 21.08 -63.77 0.34
CA ARG A 6 21.84 -62.85 1.20
C ARG A 6 22.48 -61.71 0.40
N LYS A 7 23.00 -61.98 -0.80
CA LYS A 7 23.55 -60.96 -1.70
C LYS A 7 22.47 -59.98 -2.18
N ALA A 8 21.32 -60.47 -2.63
CA ALA A 8 20.20 -59.64 -3.06
C ALA A 8 19.70 -58.72 -1.94
N LYS A 9 19.54 -59.25 -0.71
CA LYS A 9 19.16 -58.46 0.47
C LYS A 9 20.19 -57.39 0.82
N MET A 10 21.48 -57.67 0.58
CA MET A 10 22.57 -56.73 0.82
C MET A 10 22.64 -55.63 -0.26
N GLU A 11 22.32 -55.95 -1.51
CA GLU A 11 22.18 -54.97 -2.59
C GLU A 11 20.98 -54.04 -2.39
N GLU A 12 19.84 -54.58 -1.95
CA GLU A 12 18.66 -53.79 -1.58
C GLU A 12 18.99 -52.83 -0.44
N LEU A 13 19.71 -53.31 0.59
CA LEU A 13 20.16 -52.48 1.70
C LEU A 13 21.13 -51.39 1.23
N ARG A 14 22.06 -51.69 0.33
CA ARG A 14 22.95 -50.69 -0.29
C ARG A 14 22.18 -49.67 -1.13
N ALA A 15 21.16 -50.10 -1.88
CA ALA A 15 20.31 -49.20 -2.66
C ALA A 15 19.52 -48.25 -1.75
N LYS A 16 18.95 -48.76 -0.66
CA LYS A 16 18.26 -47.97 0.37
C LYS A 16 19.19 -47.00 1.09
N MET A 17 20.43 -47.41 1.38
CA MET A 17 21.45 -46.53 1.93
C MET A 17 21.82 -45.40 0.95
N ARG A 18 21.98 -45.69 -0.35
CA ARG A 18 22.24 -44.68 -1.39
C ARG A 18 21.08 -43.71 -1.58
N SER A 19 19.83 -44.18 -1.55
CA SER A 19 18.67 -43.31 -1.66
C SER A 19 18.52 -42.41 -0.43
N SER A 20 18.74 -42.95 0.77
CA SER A 20 18.73 -42.18 2.01
C SER A 20 19.84 -41.12 2.05
N THR A 21 21.08 -41.46 1.67
CA THR A 21 22.17 -40.47 1.64
C THR A 21 21.94 -39.39 0.61
N LYS A 22 21.39 -39.73 -0.57
CA LYS A 22 20.99 -38.74 -1.59
C LYS A 22 19.87 -37.84 -1.08
N ALA A 23 18.82 -38.40 -0.48
CA ALA A 23 17.70 -37.65 0.09
C ALA A 23 18.14 -36.69 1.21
N ASN A 24 19.03 -37.14 2.09
CA ASN A 24 19.59 -36.32 3.16
C ASN A 24 20.47 -35.19 2.61
N ARG A 25 21.23 -35.46 1.53
CA ARG A 25 22.03 -34.42 0.86
C ARG A 25 21.12 -33.38 0.19
N THR A 26 20.06 -33.81 -0.50
CA THR A 26 19.12 -32.89 -1.14
C THR A 26 18.38 -32.05 -0.10
N SER A 27 17.91 -32.66 1.01
CA SER A 27 17.23 -31.92 2.07
C SER A 27 18.14 -30.88 2.73
N LEU A 28 19.41 -31.22 2.99
CA LEU A 28 20.38 -30.28 3.56
C LEU A 28 20.66 -29.11 2.61
N ILE A 29 20.79 -29.38 1.30
CA ILE A 29 20.97 -28.33 0.30
C ILE A 29 19.72 -27.43 0.24
N GLU A 30 18.53 -28.02 0.19
CA GLU A 30 17.27 -27.26 0.18
C GLU A 30 17.08 -26.41 1.43
N GLU A 31 17.39 -26.95 2.61
CA GLU A 31 17.33 -26.20 3.87
C GLU A 31 18.31 -25.03 3.86
N SER A 32 19.55 -25.27 3.40
CA SER A 32 20.55 -24.20 3.27
C SER A 32 20.14 -23.14 2.24
N ALA A 33 19.42 -23.52 1.18
CA ALA A 33 18.92 -22.60 0.16
C ALA A 33 17.73 -21.80 0.70
N ARG A 34 16.79 -22.45 1.41
CA ARG A 34 15.65 -21.81 2.08
C ARG A 34 16.12 -20.83 3.15
N ALA A 35 17.14 -21.18 3.93
CA ALA A 35 17.73 -20.29 4.93
C ALA A 35 18.38 -19.03 4.31
N LYS A 36 18.91 -19.14 3.09
CA LYS A 36 19.48 -18.00 2.34
C LYS A 36 18.42 -17.17 1.60
N MET A 37 17.20 -17.68 1.42
CA MET A 37 16.14 -16.95 0.73
C MET A 37 15.55 -15.88 1.65
N THR A 38 15.76 -14.61 1.32
CA THR A 38 15.11 -13.51 2.02
C THR A 38 13.65 -13.39 1.59
N ALA A 39 12.79 -12.76 2.41
CA ALA A 39 11.40 -12.47 2.05
C ALA A 39 11.28 -11.68 0.73
N ARG A 40 12.27 -10.83 0.43
CA ARG A 40 12.32 -10.05 -0.82
C ARG A 40 12.60 -10.95 -2.03
N ASP A 41 13.49 -11.92 -1.89
CA ASP A 41 13.82 -12.85 -2.97
C ASP A 41 12.69 -13.84 -3.20
N ALA A 42 12.03 -14.31 -2.13
CA ALA A 42 10.82 -15.13 -2.23
C ALA A 42 9.71 -14.39 -3.00
N ALA A 43 9.43 -13.13 -2.67
CA ALA A 43 8.43 -12.32 -3.40
C ALA A 43 8.84 -11.98 -4.85
N ARG A 44 10.15 -11.96 -5.16
CA ARG A 44 10.62 -11.83 -6.56
C ARG A 44 10.37 -13.13 -7.32
N LEU A 45 10.70 -14.26 -6.72
CA LEU A 45 10.54 -15.59 -7.32
C LEU A 45 9.06 -15.91 -7.53
N GLU A 46 8.19 -15.60 -6.58
CA GLU A 46 6.74 -15.74 -6.72
C GLU A 46 6.19 -14.92 -7.90
N ARG A 47 6.66 -13.67 -8.08
CA ARG A 47 6.28 -12.85 -9.25
C ARG A 47 6.76 -13.46 -10.56
N GLN A 48 7.96 -14.03 -10.59
CA GLN A 48 8.48 -14.73 -11.78
C GLN A 48 7.67 -15.99 -12.09
N ARG A 49 7.30 -16.78 -11.07
CA ARG A 49 6.43 -17.96 -11.22
C ARG A 49 5.06 -17.58 -11.77
N LYS A 50 4.39 -16.59 -11.16
CA LYS A 50 3.10 -16.09 -11.63
C LYS A 50 3.18 -15.59 -13.07
N LEU A 51 4.25 -14.86 -13.42
CA LEU A 51 4.48 -14.42 -14.80
C LEU A 51 4.63 -15.61 -15.75
N ALA A 52 5.46 -16.59 -15.38
CA ALA A 52 5.65 -17.80 -16.18
C ALA A 52 4.35 -18.60 -16.35
N GLU A 53 3.54 -18.72 -15.29
CA GLU A 53 2.22 -19.34 -15.33
C GLU A 53 1.29 -18.57 -16.28
N THR A 54 1.23 -17.24 -16.20
CA THR A 54 0.40 -16.43 -17.11
C THR A 54 0.85 -16.52 -18.56
N LEU A 55 2.16 -16.60 -18.82
CA LEU A 55 2.68 -16.78 -20.18
C LEU A 55 2.38 -18.19 -20.69
N ARG A 56 2.48 -19.21 -19.82
CA ARG A 56 2.14 -20.59 -20.18
C ARG A 56 0.66 -20.71 -20.52
N THR A 57 -0.23 -20.13 -19.70
CA THR A 57 -1.67 -20.18 -19.97
C THR A 57 -2.04 -19.37 -21.21
N GLN A 58 -1.36 -18.25 -21.48
CA GLN A 58 -1.51 -17.53 -22.75
C GLN A 58 -1.08 -18.38 -23.95
N ALA A 59 0.08 -19.03 -23.90
CA ALA A 59 0.55 -19.91 -24.97
C ALA A 59 -0.39 -21.11 -25.18
N GLU A 60 -0.87 -21.75 -24.10
CA GLU A 60 -1.85 -22.84 -24.17
C GLU A 60 -3.18 -22.39 -24.76
N ALA A 61 -3.61 -21.15 -24.53
CA ALA A 61 -4.83 -20.59 -25.11
C ALA A 61 -4.66 -20.18 -26.57
N GLU A 62 -3.49 -19.65 -26.97
CA GLU A 62 -3.13 -19.39 -28.36
C GLU A 62 -3.09 -20.69 -29.18
N GLU A 63 -2.54 -21.78 -28.64
CA GLU A 63 -2.54 -23.10 -29.27
C GLU A 63 -3.97 -23.66 -29.44
N ARG A 64 -4.86 -23.42 -28.47
CA ARG A 64 -6.28 -23.78 -28.57
C ARG A 64 -7.11 -22.82 -29.45
N GLY A 65 -6.54 -21.68 -29.88
CA GLY A 65 -7.26 -20.65 -30.62
C GLY A 65 -8.31 -19.89 -29.80
N GLU A 66 -8.17 -19.87 -28.47
CA GLU A 66 -9.06 -19.17 -27.55
C GLU A 66 -8.59 -17.72 -27.31
N ASP A 67 -9.52 -16.76 -27.35
CA ASP A 67 -9.26 -15.35 -27.02
C ASP A 67 -9.22 -15.15 -25.49
N VAL A 68 -8.00 -15.13 -24.95
CA VAL A 68 -7.72 -14.97 -23.51
C VAL A 68 -8.28 -13.67 -22.95
N GLU A 69 -8.25 -12.59 -23.74
CA GLU A 69 -8.72 -11.28 -23.28
C GLU A 69 -10.24 -11.27 -23.18
N ARG A 70 -10.93 -11.92 -24.10
CA ARG A 70 -12.39 -12.09 -24.03
C ARG A 70 -12.83 -12.91 -22.82
N GLN A 71 -12.16 -14.01 -22.52
CA GLN A 71 -12.47 -14.82 -21.33
C GLN A 71 -12.28 -14.00 -20.05
N LYS A 72 -11.16 -13.24 -19.95
CA LYS A 72 -10.92 -12.34 -18.81
C LYS A 72 -11.95 -11.22 -18.69
N ASN A 73 -12.39 -10.65 -19.82
CA ASN A 73 -13.41 -9.60 -19.81
C ASN A 73 -14.78 -10.13 -19.36
N TRP A 74 -15.07 -11.41 -19.56
CA TRP A 74 -16.30 -12.05 -19.06
C TRP A 74 -16.28 -12.27 -17.55
N GLU A 75 -15.11 -12.41 -16.96
CA GLU A 75 -14.96 -12.55 -15.51
C GLU A 75 -15.19 -11.23 -14.76
N TRP A 76 -15.13 -10.09 -15.45
CA TRP A 76 -15.36 -8.78 -14.82
C TRP A 76 -16.84 -8.52 -14.59
N THR A 77 -17.19 -8.37 -13.32
CA THR A 77 -18.51 -7.88 -12.92
C THR A 77 -18.63 -6.38 -13.15
N ILE A 78 -19.87 -5.90 -13.35
CA ILE A 78 -20.14 -4.46 -13.53
C ILE A 78 -19.62 -3.66 -12.34
N GLU A 79 -19.83 -4.14 -11.12
CA GLU A 79 -19.35 -3.49 -9.88
C GLU A 79 -17.83 -3.41 -9.81
N GLU A 80 -17.13 -4.47 -10.26
CA GLU A 80 -15.67 -4.47 -10.32
C GLU A 80 -15.16 -3.46 -11.35
N ASN A 81 -15.80 -3.39 -12.53
CA ASN A 81 -15.44 -2.41 -13.55
C ASN A 81 -15.67 -0.98 -13.06
N GLU A 82 -16.81 -0.68 -12.44
CA GLU A 82 -17.08 0.64 -11.87
C GLU A 82 -16.07 1.04 -10.79
N ASN A 83 -15.72 0.10 -9.90
CA ASN A 83 -14.68 0.33 -8.89
C ASN A 83 -13.31 0.54 -9.52
N TRP A 84 -13.00 -0.17 -10.59
CA TRP A 84 -11.77 -0.01 -11.36
C TRP A 84 -11.69 1.35 -12.05
N GLU A 85 -12.76 1.78 -12.71
CA GLU A 85 -12.87 3.11 -13.32
C GLU A 85 -12.74 4.22 -12.28
N LYS A 86 -13.41 4.09 -11.13
CA LYS A 86 -13.30 5.01 -9.99
C LYS A 86 -11.85 5.09 -9.50
N LYS A 87 -11.14 3.97 -9.43
CA LYS A 87 -9.72 3.92 -9.05
C LYS A 87 -8.83 4.59 -10.11
N LYS A 88 -9.09 4.37 -11.41
CA LYS A 88 -8.36 4.98 -12.53
C LYS A 88 -8.58 6.49 -12.56
N ALA A 89 -9.82 6.95 -12.43
CA ALA A 89 -10.18 8.37 -12.34
C ALA A 89 -9.52 9.04 -11.12
N ARG A 90 -9.54 8.39 -9.95
CA ARG A 90 -8.83 8.86 -8.75
C ARG A 90 -7.32 8.98 -8.98
N LYS A 91 -6.71 8.03 -9.70
CA LYS A 91 -5.28 8.06 -10.03
C LYS A 91 -4.97 9.19 -11.01
N ALA A 92 -5.78 9.36 -12.06
CA ALA A 92 -5.63 10.45 -13.02
C ALA A 92 -5.69 11.83 -12.33
N ARG A 93 -6.68 12.02 -11.43
CA ARG A 93 -6.79 13.22 -10.61
C ARG A 93 -5.60 13.49 -9.68
N ARG A 94 -4.87 12.46 -9.27
CA ARG A 94 -3.68 12.57 -8.40
C ARG A 94 -2.38 12.65 -9.20
N ALA A 95 -2.43 12.46 -10.52
CA ALA A 95 -1.27 12.55 -11.40
C ALA A 95 -0.90 13.99 -11.76
N ASP A 96 -1.64 14.99 -11.26
CA ASP A 96 -1.24 16.38 -11.34
C ASP A 96 -0.13 16.67 -10.30
N TYR A 97 1.09 16.78 -10.81
CA TYR A 97 2.30 17.11 -10.05
C TYR A 97 2.65 18.60 -10.12
N GLU A 98 1.89 19.40 -10.86
CA GLU A 98 2.14 20.83 -10.97
C GLU A 98 1.87 21.54 -9.65
N PHE A 99 2.54 22.67 -9.46
CA PHE A 99 2.33 23.56 -8.34
C PHE A 99 1.49 24.73 -8.81
N HIS A 100 0.28 24.86 -8.27
CA HIS A 100 -0.65 25.96 -8.56
C HIS A 100 -0.55 27.02 -7.47
N ASP A 101 -0.91 26.65 -6.23
CA ASP A 101 -0.81 27.48 -5.03
C ASP A 101 -0.48 26.61 -3.78
N ASP A 102 -0.18 27.29 -2.67
CA ASP A 102 0.10 26.63 -1.40
C ASP A 102 -1.16 25.98 -0.79
N ALA A 103 -2.34 26.56 -1.01
CA ALA A 103 -3.60 26.01 -0.48
C ALA A 103 -3.97 24.68 -1.16
N HIS A 104 -3.85 24.57 -2.48
CA HIS A 104 -4.02 23.32 -3.21
C HIS A 104 -2.95 22.30 -2.82
N ALA A 105 -1.69 22.71 -2.65
CA ALA A 105 -0.64 21.83 -2.18
C ALA A 105 -0.95 21.27 -0.77
N ALA A 106 -1.40 22.11 0.16
CA ALA A 106 -1.84 21.70 1.49
C ALA A 106 -3.05 20.76 1.43
N ARG A 107 -4.08 21.09 0.64
CA ARG A 107 -5.26 20.24 0.43
C ARG A 107 -4.90 18.87 -0.15
N ARG A 108 -3.99 18.81 -1.13
CA ARG A 108 -3.49 17.54 -1.70
C ARG A 108 -2.79 16.68 -0.63
N ARG A 109 -1.94 17.30 0.19
CA ARG A 109 -1.26 16.63 1.31
C ARG A 109 -2.28 16.09 2.33
N TYR A 110 -3.21 16.93 2.77
CA TYR A 110 -4.27 16.55 3.70
C TYR A 110 -5.10 15.37 3.17
N LYS A 111 -5.55 15.42 1.91
CA LYS A 111 -6.30 14.31 1.29
C LYS A 111 -5.49 13.02 1.26
N LYS A 112 -4.18 13.10 0.99
CA LYS A 112 -3.29 11.94 1.02
C LYS A 112 -3.18 11.38 2.44
N ASP A 113 -3.04 12.23 3.44
CA ASP A 113 -2.95 11.81 4.84
C ASP A 113 -4.25 11.12 5.30
N LEU A 114 -5.41 11.61 4.86
CA LEU A 114 -6.69 10.93 5.09
C LEU A 114 -6.73 9.51 4.51
N ASP A 115 -6.11 9.27 3.36
CA ASP A 115 -6.02 7.91 2.79
C ASP A 115 -5.10 6.99 3.63
N LEU A 116 -4.11 7.56 4.34
CA LEU A 116 -3.15 6.79 5.14
C LEU A 116 -3.63 6.53 6.58
N ILE A 117 -4.54 7.37 7.09
CA ILE A 117 -5.11 7.21 8.43
C ILE A 117 -6.02 5.99 8.45
N LYS A 118 -5.69 5.02 9.30
CA LYS A 118 -6.52 3.85 9.58
C LYS A 118 -7.11 4.01 10.99
N PRO A 119 -8.39 4.37 11.13
CA PRO A 119 -9.00 4.53 12.44
C PRO A 119 -9.15 3.18 13.14
N ASP A 120 -8.92 3.16 14.45
CA ASP A 120 -9.23 2.00 15.29
C ASP A 120 -10.73 1.96 15.60
N LEU A 121 -11.47 1.21 14.78
CA LEU A 121 -12.92 1.08 14.91
C LEU A 121 -13.32 0.33 16.19
N ALA A 122 -12.48 -0.56 16.72
CA ALA A 122 -12.80 -1.31 17.91
C ALA A 122 -12.75 -0.42 19.15
N ALA A 123 -11.70 0.39 19.28
CA ALA A 123 -11.60 1.37 20.36
C ALA A 123 -12.74 2.40 20.29
N TYR A 124 -13.07 2.88 19.08
CA TYR A 124 -14.19 3.79 18.87
C TYR A 124 -15.54 3.17 19.25
N SER A 125 -15.81 1.93 18.83
CA SER A 125 -17.03 1.21 19.18
C SER A 125 -17.16 1.01 20.69
N ARG A 126 -16.09 0.64 21.40
CA ARG A 126 -16.11 0.52 22.87
C ARG A 126 -16.44 1.84 23.56
N GLN A 127 -15.84 2.95 23.11
CA GLN A 127 -16.17 4.28 23.63
C GLN A 127 -17.64 4.63 23.38
N LYS A 128 -18.15 4.30 22.19
CA LYS A 128 -19.54 4.51 21.81
C LYS A 128 -20.51 3.65 22.63
N GLU A 129 -20.18 2.40 22.91
CA GLU A 129 -20.99 1.51 23.76
C GLU A 129 -21.14 2.08 25.18
N VAL A 130 -20.03 2.51 25.79
CA VAL A 130 -20.02 3.11 27.13
C VAL A 130 -20.91 4.37 27.20
N VAL A 131 -20.77 5.24 26.20
CA VAL A 131 -21.56 6.48 26.12
C VAL A 131 -23.05 6.21 25.97
N LEU A 132 -23.42 5.22 25.16
CA LEU A 132 -24.81 4.86 24.93
C LEU A 132 -25.38 3.90 25.99
N GLY A 133 -24.59 3.51 26.99
CA GLY A 133 -24.99 2.57 28.03
C GLY A 133 -25.25 1.15 27.53
N LEU A 134 -24.70 0.79 26.36
CA LEU A 134 -24.82 -0.53 25.76
C LEU A 134 -23.86 -1.53 26.42
N ALA A 135 -24.24 -2.80 26.42
CA ALA A 135 -23.36 -3.87 26.90
C ALA A 135 -22.07 -3.93 26.04
N PRO A 136 -20.92 -4.23 26.67
CA PRO A 136 -19.64 -4.28 25.97
C PRO A 136 -19.65 -5.36 24.88
N GLY A 137 -19.22 -5.01 23.67
CA GLY A 137 -19.14 -5.91 22.51
C GLY A 137 -20.40 -5.96 21.63
N SER A 138 -21.47 -5.27 22.00
CA SER A 138 -22.73 -5.21 21.22
C SER A 138 -22.56 -4.56 19.84
N LEU A 139 -21.70 -3.55 19.71
CA LEU A 139 -21.41 -2.86 18.44
C LEU A 139 -20.25 -3.51 17.68
N ALA A 140 -19.35 -4.21 18.36
CA ALA A 140 -18.22 -4.90 17.73
C ALA A 140 -18.64 -6.12 16.89
N SER A 141 -19.74 -6.80 17.25
CA SER A 141 -20.26 -7.98 16.54
C SER A 141 -20.94 -7.68 15.19
N SER A 142 -21.22 -6.41 14.90
CA SER A 142 -21.93 -5.99 13.68
C SER A 142 -21.04 -6.00 12.42
N GLY A 143 -19.72 -6.17 12.57
CA GLY A 143 -18.74 -6.17 11.48
C GLY A 143 -18.63 -7.48 10.69
N SER A 144 -19.54 -8.44 10.86
CA SER A 144 -19.54 -9.67 10.04
C SER A 144 -20.15 -9.40 8.67
N ASN A 145 -19.47 -9.91 7.64
CA ASN A 145 -19.52 -9.52 6.23
C ASN A 145 -20.85 -9.89 5.50
N THR A 146 -21.99 -9.41 5.99
CA THR A 146 -23.31 -9.61 5.36
C THR A 146 -23.92 -8.24 5.09
N PRO A 147 -24.31 -7.91 3.83
CA PRO A 147 -24.95 -6.64 3.53
C PRO A 147 -26.42 -6.70 3.95
N SER A 148 -26.68 -6.70 5.25
CA SER A 148 -28.05 -6.49 5.76
C SER A 148 -28.25 -5.00 5.96
N THR A 149 -28.59 -4.36 4.86
CA THR A 149 -29.39 -3.14 4.90
C THR A 149 -30.59 -3.40 5.83
N SER A 150 -30.88 -2.45 6.72
CA SER A 150 -32.15 -2.26 7.47
C SER A 150 -32.45 -3.01 8.79
N SER A 151 -31.72 -4.01 9.29
CA SER A 151 -32.18 -4.70 10.52
C SER A 151 -31.87 -4.00 11.86
N ALA A 152 -30.87 -3.12 11.93
CA ALA A 152 -30.45 -2.49 13.19
C ALA A 152 -31.25 -1.23 13.57
N LEU A 153 -32.06 -0.68 12.65
CA LEU A 153 -32.91 0.48 12.93
C LEU A 153 -34.37 0.08 13.21
N THR A 154 -34.76 -1.17 12.93
CA THR A 154 -36.17 -1.61 13.01
C THR A 154 -36.49 -2.54 14.18
N SER A 155 -35.53 -2.89 15.05
CA SER A 155 -35.87 -3.50 16.35
C SER A 155 -36.31 -2.42 17.35
N PHE A 156 -37.35 -1.68 16.98
CA PHE A 156 -38.11 -0.87 17.94
C PHE A 156 -39.07 -1.83 18.66
N ASP A 157 -38.62 -2.37 19.79
CA ASP A 157 -39.48 -3.10 20.70
C ASP A 157 -40.24 -2.07 21.56
N PRO A 158 -41.56 -1.90 21.39
CA PRO A 158 -42.34 -0.95 22.18
C PRO A 158 -42.58 -1.40 23.63
N SER A 159 -42.22 -2.66 23.96
CA SER A 159 -42.29 -3.24 25.32
C SER A 159 -40.93 -3.36 26.00
N GLY A 160 -39.86 -3.42 25.20
CA GLY A 160 -38.47 -3.30 25.62
C GLY A 160 -38.20 -1.84 25.96
N GLY A 161 -38.39 -1.51 27.24
CA GLY A 161 -38.39 -0.17 27.78
C GLY A 161 -37.45 0.79 27.05
N GLN A 162 -38.02 1.92 26.61
CA GLN A 162 -37.31 3.15 26.33
C GLN A 162 -36.09 3.21 27.25
N VAL A 163 -34.89 3.03 26.70
CA VAL A 163 -33.66 3.03 27.51
C VAL A 163 -33.72 4.34 28.25
N VAL A 164 -33.98 4.29 29.56
CA VAL A 164 -34.06 5.48 30.40
C VAL A 164 -32.62 5.94 30.46
N THR A 165 -32.22 6.72 29.46
CA THR A 165 -30.91 7.33 29.41
C THR A 165 -30.83 8.16 30.67
N THR A 166 -30.03 7.74 31.64
CA THR A 166 -29.84 8.51 32.87
C THR A 166 -29.40 9.92 32.47
N ALA A 167 -29.68 10.93 33.30
CA ALA A 167 -29.23 12.29 33.01
C ALA A 167 -27.72 12.32 32.67
N GLU A 168 -26.93 11.49 33.35
CA GLU A 168 -25.52 11.27 33.10
C GLU A 168 -25.22 10.68 31.71
N GLN A 169 -25.98 9.69 31.24
CA GLN A 169 -25.82 9.12 29.90
C GLN A 169 -26.19 10.13 28.80
N ARG A 170 -27.19 11.00 29.03
CA ARG A 170 -27.50 12.10 28.09
C ARG A 170 -26.36 13.09 28.01
N MET A 171 -25.82 13.50 29.16
CA MET A 171 -24.66 14.40 29.22
C MET A 171 -23.42 13.74 28.62
N ALA A 172 -23.22 12.44 28.80
CA ALA A 172 -22.13 11.67 28.18
C ALA A 172 -22.29 11.55 26.66
N ALA A 173 -23.53 11.38 26.16
CA ALA A 173 -23.83 11.34 24.73
C ALA A 173 -23.67 12.70 24.06
N GLU A 174 -24.17 13.76 24.67
CA GLU A 174 -23.90 15.14 24.26
C GLU A 174 -22.39 15.44 24.33
N SER A 175 -21.70 14.82 25.28
CA SER A 175 -20.25 14.89 25.40
C SER A 175 -19.47 14.16 24.30
N PHE A 176 -20.04 13.11 23.74
CA PHE A 176 -19.39 12.33 22.69
C PHE A 176 -19.71 12.93 21.31
N TYR A 177 -20.93 13.42 21.12
CA TYR A 177 -21.39 14.11 19.91
C TYR A 177 -21.39 15.63 20.12
N ARG A 178 -20.20 16.17 20.36
CA ARG A 178 -19.95 17.58 20.60
C ARG A 178 -20.38 18.45 19.41
N ASP A 179 -21.25 19.43 19.66
CA ASP A 179 -21.64 20.48 18.70
C ASP A 179 -20.84 21.78 18.94
N ALA A 180 -20.91 22.74 18.03
CA ALA A 180 -20.21 24.02 18.12
C ALA A 180 -20.50 24.81 19.42
N ASN A 181 -21.61 24.55 20.09
CA ASN A 181 -22.03 25.24 21.33
C ASN A 181 -21.64 24.51 22.63
N THR A 182 -20.94 23.37 22.56
CA THR A 182 -20.46 22.67 23.76
C THR A 182 -19.35 23.46 24.46
N LEU A 183 -19.52 23.71 25.76
CA LEU A 183 -18.54 24.49 26.55
C LEU A 183 -17.40 23.64 27.13
N LEU A 184 -17.49 22.32 27.07
CA LEU A 184 -16.44 21.42 27.55
C LEU A 184 -15.27 21.41 26.55
N TYR A 185 -14.11 21.87 27.01
CA TYR A 185 -12.87 21.99 26.25
C TYR A 185 -11.66 21.54 27.11
N ALA A 186 -10.67 20.91 26.47
CA ALA A 186 -9.41 20.45 27.07
C ALA A 186 -9.51 19.33 28.13
N ASP A 187 -10.61 18.58 28.11
CA ASP A 187 -10.91 17.44 28.98
C ASP A 187 -10.34 16.10 28.47
N ASN A 188 -9.89 16.03 27.20
CA ASN A 188 -9.26 14.83 26.63
C ASN A 188 -7.78 14.74 27.02
N LYS A 189 -7.42 13.66 27.74
CA LYS A 189 -6.04 13.25 28.01
C LYS A 189 -5.71 12.01 27.15
N PRO A 190 -5.09 12.18 25.96
CA PRO A 190 -4.81 11.06 25.08
C PRO A 190 -3.80 10.11 25.74
N THR A 191 -3.89 8.83 25.39
CA THR A 191 -2.90 7.83 25.83
C THR A 191 -1.53 8.09 25.19
N GLU A 192 -0.45 7.66 25.84
CA GLU A 192 0.91 7.78 25.32
C GLU A 192 1.05 7.16 23.92
N ASP A 193 0.45 5.98 23.70
CA ASP A 193 0.39 5.34 22.38
C ASP A 193 -0.23 6.23 21.30
N ALA A 194 -1.26 7.02 21.63
CA ALA A 194 -1.88 7.94 20.69
C ALA A 194 -0.97 9.11 20.33
N ILE A 195 -0.21 9.61 21.32
CA ILE A 195 0.79 10.65 21.14
C ILE A 195 1.92 10.12 20.24
N ASP A 196 2.43 8.92 20.51
CA ASP A 196 3.49 8.29 19.73
C ASP A 196 3.10 8.08 18.27
N ARG A 197 1.84 7.70 18.00
CA ARG A 197 1.32 7.60 16.62
C ARG A 197 1.38 8.94 15.89
N VAL A 198 1.03 10.04 16.57
CA VAL A 198 1.07 11.39 15.99
C VAL A 198 2.51 11.84 15.76
N VAL A 199 3.39 11.66 16.75
CA VAL A 199 4.83 11.98 16.63
C VAL A 199 5.47 11.18 15.48
N GLY A 200 5.17 9.88 15.39
CA GLY A 200 5.61 9.02 14.30
C GLY A 200 5.12 9.46 12.92
N LYS A 201 3.93 10.07 12.82
CA LYS A 201 3.45 10.70 11.57
C LYS A 201 4.22 11.98 11.27
N ILE A 202 4.41 12.86 12.25
CA ILE A 202 5.11 14.14 12.09
C ILE A 202 6.54 13.90 11.59
N ASN A 203 7.27 12.97 12.19
CA ASN A 203 8.63 12.62 11.76
C ASN A 203 8.66 12.12 10.32
N ARG A 204 7.70 11.28 9.91
CA ARG A 204 7.57 10.84 8.51
C ARG A 204 7.29 12.00 7.56
N ASP A 205 6.53 13.00 7.97
CA ASP A 205 6.22 14.16 7.14
C ASP A 205 7.40 15.12 7.01
N ILE A 206 8.20 15.28 8.08
CA ILE A 206 9.50 15.97 8.05
C ILE A 206 10.44 15.29 7.05
N ASP A 207 10.58 13.96 7.11
CA ASP A 207 11.41 13.20 6.18
C ASP A 207 10.98 13.37 4.72
N LYS A 208 9.66 13.32 4.45
CA LYS A 208 9.12 13.55 3.11
C LYS A 208 9.41 14.95 2.62
N LYS A 209 9.30 15.96 3.49
CA LYS A 209 9.60 17.37 3.16
C LYS A 209 11.09 17.53 2.83
N GLY A 210 11.98 16.93 3.61
CA GLY A 210 13.43 16.95 3.32
C GLY A 210 13.79 16.30 1.98
N LYS A 211 13.07 15.22 1.60
CA LYS A 211 13.28 14.50 0.34
C LYS A 211 12.51 15.08 -0.86
N PHE A 212 11.82 16.21 -0.71
CA PHE A 212 11.03 16.81 -1.77
C PHE A 212 11.90 17.33 -2.92
N SER A 213 13.03 17.97 -2.59
CA SER A 213 14.04 18.37 -3.57
C SER A 213 15.13 17.30 -3.63
N ARG A 214 15.29 16.65 -4.79
CA ARG A 214 16.26 15.58 -5.01
C ARG A 214 17.30 16.01 -6.04
N LYS A 215 18.58 15.75 -5.79
CA LYS A 215 19.65 15.92 -6.81
C LYS A 215 19.32 15.00 -7.98
N ARG A 216 19.34 15.52 -9.21
CA ARG A 216 19.20 14.69 -10.42
C ARG A 216 20.56 14.07 -10.71
N LEU A 217 20.59 12.78 -11.06
CA LEU A 217 21.82 12.03 -11.31
C LEU A 217 22.53 12.51 -12.58
N ASN A 218 21.78 12.94 -13.60
CA ASN A 218 22.30 13.35 -14.91
C ASN A 218 22.97 14.74 -14.92
N GLU A 219 23.27 15.32 -13.75
CA GLU A 219 23.87 16.67 -13.67
C GLU A 219 25.40 16.65 -13.81
N ASP A 220 26.05 15.50 -13.65
CA ASP A 220 27.51 15.38 -13.61
C ASP A 220 28.12 14.89 -14.95
N GLU A 221 27.31 14.57 -15.97
CA GLU A 221 27.74 13.98 -17.25
C GLU A 221 27.81 14.99 -18.43
N GLY A 222 27.64 16.29 -18.17
CA GLY A 222 27.64 17.33 -19.21
C GLY A 222 28.84 18.28 -19.15
N ASP A 223 29.02 19.06 -20.21
CA ASP A 223 30.03 20.12 -20.26
C ASP A 223 29.88 21.11 -19.10
N ILE A 224 30.97 21.31 -18.37
CA ILE A 224 30.99 22.17 -17.19
C ILE A 224 31.05 23.64 -17.64
N THR A 225 29.89 24.29 -17.67
CA THR A 225 29.74 25.71 -18.05
C THR A 225 29.87 26.68 -16.87
N TYR A 226 30.30 26.21 -15.69
CA TYR A 226 30.31 27.00 -14.46
C TYR A 226 31.61 26.86 -13.67
N ILE A 227 31.98 27.92 -12.94
CA ILE A 227 33.19 27.97 -12.10
C ILE A 227 32.87 27.65 -10.64
N ASN A 228 31.68 28.04 -10.15
CA ASN A 228 31.26 27.82 -8.76
C ASN A 228 29.82 27.27 -8.67
N GLU A 229 29.42 26.74 -7.50
CA GLU A 229 28.09 26.14 -7.31
C GLU A 229 26.95 27.15 -7.48
N ARG A 230 27.16 28.42 -7.08
CA ARG A 230 26.16 29.48 -7.24
C ARG A 230 25.93 29.80 -8.73
N ASN A 231 26.99 29.78 -9.52
CA ASN A 231 26.99 29.96 -10.97
C ASN A 231 26.30 28.76 -11.63
N ARG A 232 26.58 27.52 -11.19
CA ARG A 232 25.86 26.33 -11.66
C ARG A 232 24.33 26.45 -11.49
N VAL A 233 23.88 26.86 -10.31
CA VAL A 233 22.45 27.06 -10.03
C VAL A 233 21.86 28.20 -10.87
N PHE A 234 22.63 29.26 -11.09
CA PHE A 234 22.25 30.38 -11.94
C PHE A 234 22.13 29.99 -13.41
N ASN A 235 23.14 29.32 -13.99
CA ASN A 235 23.10 28.78 -15.35
C ASN A 235 21.93 27.81 -15.52
N LYS A 236 21.65 26.95 -14.53
CA LYS A 236 20.47 26.07 -14.53
C LYS A 236 19.14 26.84 -14.46
N LYS A 237 19.11 28.02 -13.83
CA LYS A 237 17.94 28.90 -13.86
C LYS A 237 17.77 29.48 -15.26
N ILE A 238 18.84 30.03 -15.86
CA ILE A 238 18.82 30.55 -17.23
C ILE A 238 18.37 29.47 -18.21
N ALA A 239 18.95 28.28 -18.12
CA ALA A 239 18.64 27.18 -19.02
C ALA A 239 17.15 26.83 -19.04
N ARG A 240 16.48 26.84 -17.88
CA ARG A 240 15.03 26.58 -17.79
C ARG A 240 14.16 27.58 -18.55
N TYR A 241 14.60 28.83 -18.69
CA TYR A 241 13.80 29.88 -19.35
C TYR A 241 14.23 30.11 -20.80
N TYR A 242 15.53 30.02 -21.10
CA TYR A 242 16.08 30.46 -22.37
C TYR A 242 16.45 29.33 -23.32
N ASP A 243 16.69 28.10 -22.86
CA ASP A 243 17.12 26.99 -23.73
C ASP A 243 16.11 26.68 -24.84
N LYS A 244 14.82 26.91 -24.58
CA LYS A 244 13.77 26.76 -25.60
C LYS A 244 14.00 27.70 -26.80
N TYR A 245 14.59 28.87 -26.57
CA TYR A 245 14.79 29.91 -27.58
C TYR A 245 16.22 29.97 -28.12
N THR A 246 17.20 29.43 -27.38
CA THR A 246 18.63 29.49 -27.74
C THR A 246 19.19 28.16 -28.25
N SER A 247 18.32 27.18 -28.50
CA SER A 247 18.68 25.84 -29.00
C SER A 247 19.43 25.88 -30.33
N GLU A 248 19.00 26.73 -31.27
CA GLU A 248 19.65 26.91 -32.57
C GLU A 248 21.05 27.52 -32.42
N ILE A 249 21.17 28.55 -31.56
CA ILE A 249 22.45 29.21 -31.27
C ILE A 249 23.43 28.19 -30.67
N ARG A 250 22.98 27.36 -29.71
CA ARG A 250 23.78 26.29 -29.11
C ARG A 250 24.24 25.28 -30.16
N ALA A 251 23.33 24.79 -31.00
CA ALA A 251 23.66 23.84 -32.07
C ALA A 251 24.64 24.44 -33.10
N SER A 252 24.56 25.74 -33.38
CA SER A 252 25.52 26.42 -34.26
C SER A 252 26.91 26.55 -33.62
N PHE A 253 27.00 26.80 -32.32
CA PHE A 253 28.29 26.75 -31.60
C PHE A 253 28.89 25.34 -31.60
N GLU A 254 28.08 24.30 -31.35
CA GLU A 254 28.52 22.90 -31.39
C GLU A 254 28.94 22.45 -32.80
N ARG A 255 28.33 23.02 -33.85
CA ARG A 255 28.69 22.80 -35.26
C ARG A 255 29.86 23.65 -35.76
N GLY A 256 30.48 24.48 -34.90
CA GLY A 256 31.66 25.26 -35.27
C GLY A 256 31.35 26.58 -36.01
N THR A 257 30.26 27.28 -35.64
CA THR A 257 29.90 28.62 -36.14
C THR A 257 29.76 28.74 -37.66
N ALA A 258 29.43 27.65 -38.35
CA ALA A 258 28.98 27.71 -39.73
C ALA A 258 27.51 28.17 -39.77
N LEU A 259 27.27 29.35 -40.35
CA LEU A 259 25.94 29.86 -40.71
C LEU A 259 25.34 29.03 -41.85
#